data_AF-W5UTH1-F1
#
_entry.id   AF-W5UTH1-F1
#
_cell.length_a   1.000
_cell.length_b   1.000
_cell.length_c   1.000
_cell.angle_alpha   90.00
_cell.angle_beta   90.00
_cell.angle_gamma   90.00
#
_symmetry.space_group_name_H-M   'P 1'
#
loop_
_entity.id
_entity.type
_entity.pdbx_description
1 polymer ?
#
loop_
_entity_poly.entity_id
_entity_poly.type
_entity_poly.pdbx_seq_one_letter_code
_entity_poly.pdbx_strand_id
1 'polypeptide(L)'
;MKTDLENLDWRYKIENYFFRYQKITNEIRNIKVFYSDSEPNLSIQINLLDFPHALGLKKLAYFKDWSANKINIWIQSGKFIKKMKEKSNSKVTNSIINQIEAKIFVWEKYLLFLEGVKLKTLVLSNVNLSQHLNFFRGLMWYDDKRYAIVGLNKNSKSDLYKHDYCHFYTAISYTNTKISKLLILGKSIKKVDFIKKIWLNKIETNRLYNTN
;
A
#
# COMPACT_ATOMS: atom_id res chain seq x y z
N MET A 1 6.95 -12.70 -24.61
CA MET A 1 7.85 -12.98 -23.47
C MET A 1 7.39 -12.16 -22.28
N LYS A 2 6.85 -12.81 -21.25
CA LYS A 2 6.60 -12.19 -19.94
C LYS A 2 7.93 -12.21 -19.20
N THR A 3 8.39 -11.06 -18.73
CA THR A 3 9.67 -10.91 -18.04
C THR A 3 9.67 -11.76 -16.76
N ASP A 4 10.84 -12.30 -16.39
CA ASP A 4 11.06 -13.21 -15.25
C ASP A 4 10.53 -12.69 -13.89
N LEU A 5 10.16 -11.41 -13.82
CA LEU A 5 9.47 -10.76 -12.71
C LEU A 5 8.05 -11.29 -12.42
N GLU A 6 7.31 -11.75 -13.45
CA GLU A 6 5.94 -12.22 -13.24
C GLU A 6 5.86 -13.55 -12.46
N ASN A 7 6.89 -14.40 -12.58
CA ASN A 7 6.94 -15.73 -11.97
C ASN A 7 7.73 -15.81 -10.65
N LEU A 8 8.18 -14.68 -10.09
CA LEU A 8 8.77 -14.71 -8.75
C LEU A 8 7.72 -15.16 -7.73
N ASP A 9 8.06 -16.23 -7.04
CA ASP A 9 7.40 -16.72 -5.84
C ASP A 9 7.09 -15.56 -4.89
N TRP A 10 5.86 -15.53 -4.36
CA TRP A 10 5.31 -14.43 -3.57
C TRP A 10 6.22 -14.03 -2.39
N ARG A 11 7.00 -14.98 -1.85
CA ARG A 11 7.95 -14.75 -0.76
C ARG A 11 9.05 -13.77 -1.17
N TYR A 12 9.59 -13.91 -2.38
CA TYR A 12 10.61 -13.01 -2.91
C TYR A 12 10.03 -11.66 -3.33
N LYS A 13 8.78 -11.64 -3.82
CA LYS A 13 8.09 -10.37 -4.10
C LYS A 13 7.96 -9.52 -2.84
N ILE A 14 7.66 -10.13 -1.69
CA ILE A 14 7.61 -9.42 -0.40
C ILE A 14 8.96 -8.80 -0.05
N GLU A 15 10.05 -9.56 -0.13
CA GLU A 15 11.38 -9.04 0.21
C GLU A 15 11.81 -7.90 -0.72
N ASN A 16 11.63 -8.06 -2.03
CA ASN A 16 11.91 -7.00 -3.00
C ASN A 16 11.07 -5.73 -2.73
N TYR A 17 9.76 -5.90 -2.49
CA TYR A 17 8.86 -4.78 -2.20
C TYR A 17 9.18 -4.11 -0.87
N PHE A 18 9.69 -4.85 0.12
CA PHE A 18 10.16 -4.29 1.38
C PHE A 18 11.34 -3.36 1.14
N PHE A 19 12.36 -3.78 0.40
CA PHE A 19 13.53 -2.95 0.13
C PHE A 19 13.21 -1.72 -0.73
N ARG A 20 12.34 -1.87 -1.74
CA ARG A 20 11.82 -0.73 -2.52
C ARG A 20 11.09 0.26 -1.61
N TYR A 21 10.20 -0.23 -0.75
CA TYR A 21 9.46 0.64 0.17
C TYR A 21 10.37 1.30 1.20
N GLN A 22 11.35 0.58 1.75
CA GLN A 22 12.34 1.12 2.67
C GLN A 22 13.10 2.29 2.06
N LYS A 23 13.57 2.14 0.82
CA LYS A 23 14.22 3.22 0.07
C LYS A 23 13.31 4.44 -0.03
N ILE A 24 12.05 4.25 -0.45
CA ILE A 24 11.06 5.33 -0.55
C ILE A 24 10.86 6.02 0.81
N THR A 25 10.68 5.26 1.90
CA THR A 25 10.48 5.83 3.24
C THR A 25 11.69 6.60 3.77
N ASN A 26 12.89 6.29 3.29
CA ASN A 26 14.11 7.03 3.63
C ASN A 26 14.27 8.32 2.80
N GLU A 27 13.63 8.40 1.63
CA GLU A 27 13.76 9.52 0.69
C GLU A 27 12.58 10.49 0.75
N ILE A 28 11.39 10.03 1.13
CA ILE A 28 10.14 10.78 1.03
C ILE A 28 9.52 10.93 2.42
N ARG A 29 9.31 12.18 2.85
CA ARG A 29 8.67 12.50 4.14
C ARG A 29 7.16 12.33 4.08
N ASN A 30 6.54 12.88 3.04
CA ASN A 30 5.11 12.77 2.78
C ASN A 30 4.80 13.02 1.31
N ILE A 31 3.56 12.72 0.93
CA ILE A 31 3.08 12.83 -0.43
C ILE A 31 1.86 13.71 -0.43
N LYS A 32 1.88 14.76 -1.24
CA LYS A 32 0.72 15.62 -1.46
C LYS A 32 0.07 15.28 -2.78
N VAL A 33 -1.22 14.98 -2.75
CA VAL A 33 -2.03 14.67 -3.92
C VAL A 33 -3.02 15.80 -4.15
N PHE A 34 -3.06 16.27 -5.40
CA PHE A 34 -3.88 17.38 -5.85
C PHE A 34 -4.92 16.85 -6.82
N TYR A 35 -6.20 17.03 -6.50
CA TYR A 35 -7.32 16.88 -7.42
C TYR A 35 -7.98 18.22 -7.78
N SER A 36 -7.53 19.31 -7.15
CA SER A 36 -7.80 20.70 -7.54
C SER A 36 -6.49 21.47 -7.73
N ASP A 37 -6.53 22.63 -8.38
CA ASP A 37 -5.33 23.39 -8.72
C ASP A 37 -4.82 24.28 -7.57
N SER A 38 -5.66 24.55 -6.57
CA SER A 38 -5.38 25.54 -5.52
C SER A 38 -4.64 24.96 -4.31
N GLU A 39 -5.01 23.79 -3.82
CA GLU A 39 -4.44 23.22 -2.57
C GLU A 39 -4.28 21.69 -2.62
N PRO A 40 -3.28 21.14 -1.90
CA PRO A 40 -3.14 19.69 -1.76
C PRO A 40 -4.33 19.15 -0.98
N ASN A 41 -5.08 18.25 -1.61
CA ASN A 41 -6.33 17.77 -1.06
C ASN A 41 -6.21 16.44 -0.30
N LEU A 42 -5.02 15.83 -0.32
CA LEU A 42 -4.69 14.61 0.41
C LEU A 42 -3.19 14.60 0.72
N SER A 43 -2.84 14.34 1.98
CA SER A 43 -1.46 14.15 2.43
C SER A 43 -1.27 12.73 2.94
N ILE A 44 -0.37 11.97 2.33
CA ILE A 44 -0.08 10.59 2.72
C ILE A 44 1.26 10.59 3.46
N GLN A 45 1.23 10.13 4.71
CA GLN A 45 2.43 9.84 5.46
C GLN A 45 2.83 8.40 5.19
N ILE A 46 4.05 8.20 4.70
CA ILE A 46 4.59 6.85 4.49
C ILE A 46 5.36 6.42 5.73
N ASN A 47 5.21 5.16 6.13
CA ASN A 47 5.87 4.60 7.28
C ASN A 47 6.22 3.14 7.02
N LEU A 48 7.49 2.76 7.19
CA LEU A 48 7.95 1.39 6.99
C LEU A 48 7.19 0.38 7.88
N LEU A 49 6.66 0.83 9.04
CA LEU A 49 5.85 0.00 9.93
C LEU A 49 4.49 -0.40 9.34
N ASP A 50 4.02 0.26 8.29
CA ASP A 50 2.77 -0.09 7.61
C ASP A 50 2.92 -1.37 6.78
N PHE A 51 4.14 -1.70 6.34
CA PHE A 51 4.42 -2.76 5.39
C PHE A 51 3.90 -4.14 5.82
N PRO A 52 4.14 -4.64 7.06
CA PRO A 52 3.62 -5.94 7.49
C PRO A 52 2.09 -5.99 7.59
N HIS A 53 1.48 -4.87 7.98
CA HIS A 53 0.02 -4.77 8.08
C HIS A 53 -0.61 -4.77 6.68
N ALA A 54 0.00 -4.03 5.75
CA ALA A 54 -0.47 -3.89 4.40
C ALA A 54 -0.60 -5.22 3.66
N LEU A 55 0.45 -6.03 3.74
CA LEU A 55 0.48 -7.36 3.16
C LEU A 55 -0.27 -8.40 4.00
N GLY A 56 -0.75 -8.05 5.20
CA GLY A 56 -1.48 -8.96 6.07
C GLY A 56 -0.60 -10.03 6.70
N LEU A 57 0.71 -9.78 6.86
CA LEU A 57 1.67 -10.77 7.39
C LEU A 57 1.31 -11.22 8.81
N LYS A 58 0.71 -10.34 9.61
CA LYS A 58 0.20 -10.67 10.95
C LYS A 58 -0.94 -11.69 10.97
N LYS A 59 -1.56 -12.00 9.83
CA LYS A 59 -2.54 -13.09 9.73
C LYS A 59 -1.88 -14.47 9.75
N LEU A 60 -0.59 -14.54 9.43
CA LEU A 60 0.19 -15.76 9.62
C LEU A 60 0.35 -15.99 11.12
N ALA A 61 -0.07 -17.15 11.62
CA ALA A 61 -0.04 -17.49 13.05
C ALA A 61 1.33 -17.21 13.69
N TYR A 62 2.41 -17.44 12.94
CA TYR A 62 3.79 -17.20 13.36
C TYR A 62 4.11 -15.71 13.65
N PHE A 63 3.48 -14.77 12.94
CA PHE A 63 3.71 -13.33 13.10
C PHE A 63 2.61 -12.62 13.89
N LYS A 64 1.56 -13.33 14.33
CA LYS A 64 0.37 -12.77 14.95
C LYS A 64 0.69 -11.79 16.08
N ASP A 65 1.61 -12.20 16.97
CA ASP A 65 1.97 -11.44 18.18
C ASP A 65 3.26 -10.64 18.01
N TRP A 66 3.83 -10.57 16.81
CA TRP A 66 5.05 -9.82 16.55
C TRP A 66 4.74 -8.34 16.32
N SER A 67 5.63 -7.45 16.76
CA SER A 67 5.56 -6.04 16.37
C SER A 67 5.89 -5.89 14.88
N ALA A 68 5.36 -4.83 14.24
CA ALA A 68 5.68 -4.55 12.84
C ALA A 68 7.19 -4.37 12.64
N ASN A 69 7.86 -3.69 13.57
CA ASN A 69 9.31 -3.53 13.55
C ASN A 69 10.05 -4.88 13.57
N LYS A 70 9.63 -5.82 14.44
CA LYS A 70 10.23 -7.15 14.50
C LYS A 70 10.08 -7.89 13.17
N ILE A 71 8.91 -7.82 12.54
CA ILE A 71 8.68 -8.43 11.22
C ILE A 71 9.59 -7.80 10.16
N ASN A 72 9.70 -6.47 10.14
CA ASN A 72 10.55 -5.73 9.20
C ASN A 72 12.03 -6.12 9.33
N ILE A 73 12.59 -6.13 10.55
CA ILE A 73 13.97 -6.60 10.81
C ILE A 73 14.19 -8.02 10.28
N TRP A 74 13.17 -8.87 10.40
CA TRP A 74 13.24 -10.26 9.97
C TRP A 74 13.22 -10.44 8.45
N ILE A 75 12.48 -9.59 7.75
CA ILE A 75 12.51 -9.51 6.29
C ILE A 75 13.88 -9.00 5.85
N GLN A 76 14.34 -7.90 6.44
CA GLN A 76 15.64 -7.30 6.13
C GLN A 76 16.81 -8.27 6.31
N SER A 77 16.74 -9.16 7.31
CA SER A 77 17.80 -10.14 7.57
C SER A 77 17.69 -11.42 6.73
N GLY A 78 16.78 -11.50 5.74
CA GLY A 78 16.53 -12.69 4.91
C GLY A 78 15.91 -13.89 5.64
N LYS A 79 15.63 -13.76 6.95
CA LYS A 79 15.09 -14.86 7.79
C LYS A 79 13.65 -15.21 7.40
N PHE A 80 12.91 -14.22 6.90
CA PHE A 80 11.54 -14.39 6.39
C PHE A 80 11.45 -15.50 5.34
N ILE A 81 12.26 -15.44 4.27
CA ILE A 81 12.19 -16.40 3.16
C ILE A 81 12.54 -17.80 3.65
N LYS A 82 13.64 -17.93 4.40
CA LYS A 82 14.06 -19.21 4.97
C LYS A 82 12.93 -19.88 5.74
N LYS A 83 12.24 -19.13 6.60
CA LYS A 83 11.14 -19.67 7.40
C LYS A 83 9.91 -20.02 6.59
N MET A 84 9.53 -19.17 5.64
CA MET A 84 8.36 -19.44 4.80
C MET A 84 8.57 -20.64 3.87
N LYS A 85 9.81 -21.00 3.55
CA LYS A 85 10.15 -22.26 2.87
C LYS A 85 10.06 -23.48 3.80
N GLU A 86 10.55 -23.37 5.03
CA GLU A 86 10.42 -24.46 6.03
C GLU A 86 8.94 -24.76 6.36
N LYS A 87 8.09 -23.72 6.39
CA LYS A 87 6.68 -23.82 6.79
C LYS A 87 5.70 -24.07 5.64
N SER A 88 6.13 -24.02 4.37
CA SER A 88 5.24 -24.35 3.24
C SER A 88 4.76 -25.81 3.23
N ASN A 89 5.36 -26.67 4.06
CA ASN A 89 4.91 -28.06 4.26
C ASN A 89 3.90 -28.22 5.42
N SER A 90 3.67 -27.17 6.21
CA SER A 90 2.62 -27.15 7.23
C SER A 90 1.36 -26.52 6.64
N LYS A 91 0.17 -27.01 7.02
CA LYS A 91 -1.16 -26.53 6.56
C LYS A 91 -1.44 -25.05 6.91
N VAL A 92 -0.57 -24.12 6.52
CA VAL A 92 -0.91 -22.71 6.34
C VAL A 92 -2.03 -22.73 5.32
N THR A 93 -3.24 -22.39 5.75
CA THR A 93 -4.43 -22.50 4.91
C THR A 93 -4.20 -21.68 3.64
N ASN A 94 -4.25 -22.32 2.47
CA ASN A 94 -4.06 -21.69 1.15
C ASN A 94 -4.85 -20.38 1.01
N SER A 95 -5.97 -20.23 1.73
CA SER A 95 -6.73 -18.98 1.87
C SER A 95 -5.90 -17.78 2.36
N ILE A 96 -5.05 -17.93 3.39
CA ILE A 96 -4.22 -16.83 3.88
C ILE A 96 -3.15 -16.46 2.86
N ILE A 97 -2.55 -17.45 2.19
CA ILE A 97 -1.55 -17.22 1.13
C ILE A 97 -2.20 -16.48 -0.04
N ASN A 98 -3.36 -16.92 -0.53
CA ASN A 98 -4.10 -16.25 -1.58
C ASN A 98 -4.45 -14.80 -1.22
N GLN A 99 -4.77 -14.52 0.05
CA GLN A 99 -5.00 -13.15 0.52
C GLN A 99 -3.71 -12.31 0.49
N ILE A 100 -2.56 -12.88 0.86
CA ILE A 100 -1.26 -12.21 0.78
C ILE A 100 -0.91 -11.92 -0.68
N GLU A 101 -1.08 -12.89 -1.58
CA GLU A 101 -0.82 -12.72 -3.01
C GLU A 101 -1.70 -11.65 -3.65
N ALA A 102 -2.99 -11.61 -3.31
CA ALA A 102 -3.89 -10.55 -3.75
C ALA A 102 -3.44 -9.16 -3.26
N LYS A 103 -2.89 -9.08 -2.05
CA LYS A 103 -2.34 -7.84 -1.48
C LYS A 103 -1.01 -7.43 -2.11
N ILE A 104 -0.18 -8.38 -2.54
CA ILE A 104 1.06 -8.11 -3.28
C ILE A 104 0.76 -7.33 -4.56
N PHE A 105 -0.28 -7.70 -5.32
CA PHE A 105 -0.69 -6.96 -6.52
C PHE A 105 -1.07 -5.50 -6.23
N VAL A 106 -1.81 -5.25 -5.15
CA VAL A 106 -2.18 -3.88 -4.76
C VAL A 106 -0.95 -3.10 -4.31
N TRP A 107 -0.07 -3.76 -3.56
CA TRP A 107 1.16 -3.15 -3.09
C TRP A 107 2.10 -2.78 -4.23
N GLU A 108 2.15 -3.59 -5.28
CA GLU A 108 2.88 -3.27 -6.50
C GLU A 108 2.39 -1.96 -7.13
N LYS A 109 1.08 -1.79 -7.28
CA LYS A 109 0.49 -0.54 -7.81
C LYS A 109 0.79 0.65 -6.91
N TYR A 110 0.76 0.44 -5.60
CA TYR A 110 1.11 1.49 -4.64
C TYR A 110 2.59 1.88 -4.76
N LEU A 111 3.53 0.92 -4.80
CA LEU A 111 4.95 1.20 -5.00
C LEU A 111 5.22 1.96 -6.29
N LEU A 112 4.62 1.54 -7.41
CA LEU A 112 4.76 2.25 -8.69
C LEU A 112 4.25 3.70 -8.58
N PHE A 113 3.12 3.93 -7.90
CA PHE A 113 2.63 5.27 -7.62
C PHE A 113 3.62 6.09 -6.80
N LEU A 114 4.20 5.51 -5.75
CA LEU A 114 5.20 6.15 -4.90
C LEU A 114 6.50 6.51 -5.64
N GLU A 115 6.89 5.69 -6.60
CA GLU A 115 8.05 5.89 -7.47
C GLU A 115 7.80 6.91 -8.60
N GLY A 116 6.61 7.50 -8.65
CA GLY A 116 6.25 8.52 -9.65
C GLY A 116 5.86 7.95 -11.01
N VAL A 117 5.60 6.65 -11.11
CA VAL A 117 5.05 6.05 -12.33
C VAL A 117 3.63 6.56 -12.52
N LYS A 118 3.40 7.26 -13.64
CA LYS A 118 2.09 7.83 -14.00
C LYS A 118 1.09 6.72 -14.34
N LEU A 119 0.51 6.12 -13.32
CA LEU A 119 -0.66 5.27 -13.44
C LEU A 119 -1.92 6.14 -13.35
N LYS A 120 -2.96 5.83 -14.14
CA LYS A 120 -4.30 6.42 -13.95
C LYS A 120 -4.79 6.04 -12.55
N THR A 121 -4.56 6.95 -11.61
CA THR A 121 -4.86 6.76 -10.19
C THR A 121 -6.04 7.64 -9.85
N LEU A 122 -7.07 7.05 -9.24
CA LEU A 122 -8.22 7.77 -8.74
C LEU A 122 -8.13 7.91 -7.22
N VAL A 123 -8.66 9.01 -6.70
CA VAL A 123 -8.88 9.19 -5.27
C VAL A 123 -10.34 8.90 -4.98
N LEU A 124 -10.59 7.97 -4.07
CA LEU A 124 -11.91 7.63 -3.56
C LEU A 124 -12.11 8.31 -2.20
N SER A 125 -13.30 8.83 -1.92
CA SER A 125 -13.63 9.43 -0.62
C SER A 125 -14.84 8.77 0.03
N ASN A 126 -14.75 8.59 1.35
CA ASN A 126 -15.79 8.00 2.21
C ASN A 126 -16.29 6.67 1.64
N VAL A 127 -15.41 5.68 1.69
CA VAL A 127 -15.62 4.38 1.05
C VAL A 127 -16.11 3.36 2.07
N ASN A 128 -17.22 2.71 1.77
CA ASN A 128 -17.84 1.61 2.50
C ASN A 128 -18.12 0.44 1.54
N LEU A 129 -17.13 -0.44 1.39
CA LEU A 129 -17.22 -1.58 0.49
C LEU A 129 -17.76 -2.84 1.18
N SER A 130 -17.61 -2.94 2.50
CA SER A 130 -18.21 -3.99 3.34
C SER A 130 -18.21 -3.58 4.82
N GLN A 131 -18.88 -4.35 5.68
CA GLN A 131 -18.85 -4.15 7.13
C GLN A 131 -17.42 -4.06 7.71
N HIS A 132 -16.44 -4.69 7.05
CA HIS A 132 -15.06 -4.75 7.50
C HIS A 132 -14.11 -3.91 6.64
N LEU A 133 -14.63 -3.16 5.66
CA LEU A 133 -13.82 -2.39 4.71
C LEU A 133 -14.39 -0.98 4.54
N ASN A 134 -14.05 -0.14 5.51
CA ASN A 134 -14.42 1.26 5.58
C ASN A 134 -13.18 2.12 5.71
N PHE A 135 -13.05 3.16 4.88
CA PHE A 135 -11.94 4.10 4.96
C PHE A 135 -12.30 5.50 4.47
N PHE A 136 -11.59 6.50 5.01
CA PHE A 136 -11.84 7.91 4.74
C PHE A 136 -11.43 8.32 3.31
N ARG A 137 -10.27 7.85 2.86
CA ARG A 137 -9.74 8.07 1.51
C ARG A 137 -9.16 6.79 0.95
N GLY A 138 -9.10 6.63 -0.37
CA GLY A 138 -8.38 5.54 -0.99
C GLY A 138 -7.76 5.91 -2.32
N LEU A 139 -6.66 5.25 -2.65
CA LEU A 139 -6.06 5.29 -3.99
C LEU A 139 -6.52 4.06 -4.75
N MET A 140 -7.04 4.26 -5.97
CA MET A 140 -7.53 3.19 -6.82
C MET A 140 -6.82 3.16 -8.17
N TRP A 141 -6.42 1.96 -8.58
CA TRP A 141 -5.94 1.64 -9.93
C TRP A 141 -6.82 0.55 -10.52
N TYR A 142 -7.02 0.58 -11.83
CA TYR A 142 -7.85 -0.42 -12.50
C TYR A 142 -7.42 -0.68 -13.94
N ASP A 143 -7.72 -1.88 -14.42
CA ASP A 143 -7.69 -2.31 -15.81
C ASP A 143 -9.03 -3.00 -16.16
N ASP A 144 -9.16 -3.53 -17.38
CA ASP A 144 -10.42 -4.17 -17.83
C ASP A 144 -10.78 -5.44 -17.03
N LYS A 145 -9.85 -6.00 -16.25
CA LYS A 145 -10.00 -7.28 -15.55
C LYS A 145 -9.96 -7.15 -14.02
N ARG A 146 -9.33 -6.10 -13.48
CA ARG A 146 -9.01 -5.98 -12.06
C ARG A 146 -9.01 -4.54 -11.62
N TYR A 147 -9.20 -4.36 -10.33
CA TYR A 147 -8.84 -3.13 -9.65
C TYR A 147 -8.04 -3.42 -8.38
N ALA A 148 -7.27 -2.44 -7.95
CA ALA A 148 -6.48 -2.42 -6.74
C ALA A 148 -6.83 -1.15 -5.97
N ILE A 149 -7.18 -1.29 -4.69
CA ILE A 149 -7.47 -0.17 -3.81
C ILE A 149 -6.57 -0.23 -2.58
N VAL A 150 -5.93 0.89 -2.28
CA VAL A 150 -5.31 1.16 -0.98
C VAL A 150 -6.23 2.08 -0.20
N GLY A 151 -6.75 1.58 0.92
CA GLY A 151 -7.51 2.34 1.91
C GLY A 151 -6.59 3.10 2.85
N LEU A 152 -6.94 4.35 3.07
CA LEU A 152 -6.21 5.34 3.85
C LEU A 152 -7.14 5.87 4.96
N ASN A 153 -6.69 5.77 6.20
CA ASN A 153 -7.45 6.24 7.36
C ASN A 153 -6.83 7.50 7.95
N LYS A 154 -7.71 8.40 8.36
CA LYS A 154 -7.35 9.68 8.97
C LYS A 154 -6.53 9.46 10.24
N ASN A 155 -5.41 10.16 10.36
CA ASN A 155 -4.63 10.17 11.58
C ASN A 155 -5.39 10.98 12.66
N SER A 156 -5.81 10.31 13.74
CA SER A 156 -6.59 10.94 14.81
C SER A 156 -5.76 11.78 15.79
N LYS A 157 -4.42 11.74 15.69
CA LYS A 157 -3.51 12.29 16.73
C LYS A 157 -2.88 13.66 16.43
N SER A 158 -3.25 14.35 15.35
CA SER A 158 -2.67 15.67 15.02
C SER A 158 -3.76 16.70 14.78
N ASP A 159 -3.86 17.68 15.69
CA ASP A 159 -4.79 18.81 15.57
C ASP A 159 -4.43 19.76 14.41
N LEU A 160 -3.13 19.89 14.11
CA LEU A 160 -2.60 20.77 13.06
C LEU A 160 -2.98 20.34 11.64
N TYR A 161 -3.31 19.07 11.42
CA TYR A 161 -3.58 18.54 10.08
C TYR A 161 -4.82 17.66 10.01
N LYS A 162 -5.80 18.04 10.83
CA LYS A 162 -7.08 17.38 11.04
C LYS A 162 -7.93 17.09 9.81
N HIS A 163 -7.52 17.39 8.58
CA HIS A 163 -8.36 17.14 7.39
C HIS A 163 -7.82 16.06 6.44
N ASP A 164 -6.50 15.90 6.28
CA ASP A 164 -5.98 15.17 5.12
C ASP A 164 -4.79 14.23 5.36
N TYR A 165 -4.35 14.05 6.61
CA TYR A 165 -3.27 13.09 6.91
C TYR A 165 -3.81 11.68 7.03
N CYS A 166 -3.36 10.79 6.16
CA CYS A 166 -3.77 9.40 6.21
C CYS A 166 -2.60 8.42 6.31
N HIS A 167 -2.82 7.35 7.09
CA HIS A 167 -1.96 6.16 7.16
C HIS A 167 -2.57 5.04 6.34
N PHE A 168 -1.70 4.15 5.87
CA PHE A 168 -2.13 2.94 5.20
C PHE A 168 -2.95 2.07 6.16
N TYR A 169 -4.13 1.63 5.73
CA TYR A 169 -4.99 0.77 6.56
C TYR A 169 -5.32 -0.57 5.89
N THR A 170 -5.58 -0.62 4.59
CA THR A 170 -5.97 -1.89 3.94
C THR A 170 -5.72 -1.88 2.43
N ALA A 171 -5.09 -2.92 1.88
CA ALA A 171 -4.95 -3.15 0.44
C ALA A 171 -5.89 -4.27 0.01
N ILE A 172 -6.69 -4.07 -1.04
CA ILE A 172 -7.55 -5.11 -1.60
C ILE A 172 -7.54 -5.08 -3.12
N SER A 173 -7.34 -6.26 -3.70
CA SER A 173 -7.52 -6.52 -5.12
C SER A 173 -8.76 -7.38 -5.31
N TYR A 174 -9.52 -7.09 -6.36
CA TYR A 174 -10.58 -7.98 -6.79
C TYR A 174 -10.39 -8.33 -8.26
N THR A 175 -10.64 -9.58 -8.58
CA THR A 175 -10.65 -10.12 -9.94
C THR A 175 -12.07 -10.14 -10.49
N ASN A 176 -12.23 -9.46 -11.62
CA ASN A 176 -13.27 -9.52 -12.64
C ASN A 176 -14.75 -9.68 -12.23
N THR A 177 -15.22 -8.84 -11.31
CA THR A 177 -16.56 -8.24 -11.48
C THR A 177 -16.36 -6.87 -12.11
N LYS A 178 -17.05 -6.59 -13.23
CA LYS A 178 -17.03 -5.28 -13.91
C LYS A 178 -17.02 -4.17 -12.87
N ILE A 179 -16.08 -3.22 -12.98
CA ILE A 179 -15.99 -2.03 -12.11
C ILE A 179 -17.36 -1.35 -11.97
N SER A 180 -18.15 -1.40 -13.05
CA SER A 180 -19.54 -0.98 -13.04
C SER A 180 -20.38 -1.66 -11.96
N LYS A 181 -20.27 -2.97 -11.66
CA LYS A 181 -20.99 -3.61 -10.54
C LYS A 181 -20.59 -3.07 -9.16
N LEU A 182 -19.34 -2.66 -8.94
CA LEU A 182 -18.93 -2.01 -7.67
C LEU A 182 -19.41 -0.57 -7.56
N LEU A 183 -19.42 0.16 -8.68
CA LEU A 183 -19.90 1.53 -8.74
C LEU A 183 -21.45 1.60 -8.74
N ILE A 184 -22.13 0.63 -9.35
CA ILE A 184 -23.59 0.56 -9.54
C ILE A 184 -24.32 0.01 -8.29
N LEU A 185 -23.64 -0.71 -7.39
CA LEU A 185 -24.22 -1.09 -6.08
C LEU A 185 -24.21 0.05 -5.03
N GLY A 186 -23.96 1.30 -5.43
CA GLY A 186 -24.86 2.41 -5.11
C GLY A 186 -24.94 2.96 -3.66
N LYS A 187 -24.11 2.54 -2.71
CA LYS A 187 -23.91 3.26 -1.41
C LYS A 187 -22.47 3.34 -0.91
N SER A 188 -21.51 2.83 -1.70
CA SER A 188 -20.19 2.44 -1.20
C SER A 188 -19.05 3.44 -1.41
N ILE A 189 -19.18 4.44 -2.30
CA ILE A 189 -18.14 5.46 -2.52
C ILE A 189 -18.86 6.80 -2.70
N LYS A 190 -18.61 7.77 -1.82
CA LYS A 190 -19.32 9.07 -1.91
C LYS A 190 -18.78 9.98 -3.01
N LYS A 191 -17.48 9.89 -3.32
CA LYS A 191 -16.84 10.77 -4.31
C LYS A 191 -15.63 10.08 -4.95
N VAL A 192 -15.44 10.36 -6.23
CA VAL A 192 -14.28 9.94 -7.02
C VAL A 192 -13.66 11.19 -7.64
N ASP A 193 -12.36 11.36 -7.40
CA ASP A 193 -11.57 12.49 -7.89
C ASP A 193 -10.40 11.99 -8.76
N PHE A 194 -10.10 12.72 -9.83
CA PHE A 194 -8.96 12.44 -10.69
C PHE A 194 -7.73 13.21 -10.19
N ILE A 195 -6.60 12.53 -10.06
CA ILE A 195 -5.35 13.18 -9.66
C ILE A 195 -4.86 14.07 -10.80
N LYS A 196 -4.71 15.37 -10.51
CA LYS A 196 -4.08 16.35 -11.41
C LYS A 196 -2.58 16.38 -11.23
N LYS A 197 -2.11 16.37 -9.98
CA LYS A 197 -0.70 16.51 -9.62
C LYS A 197 -0.37 15.71 -8.36
N ILE A 198 0.85 15.20 -8.30
CA ILE A 198 1.44 14.57 -7.13
C ILE A 198 2.72 15.32 -6.81
N TRP A 199 2.94 15.62 -5.53
CA TRP A 199 4.19 16.19 -5.05
C TRP A 199 4.77 15.29 -3.97
N LEU A 200 5.96 14.74 -4.24
CA LEU A 200 6.75 13.96 -3.30
C LEU A 200 7.62 14.91 -2.50
N ASN A 201 7.31 15.10 -1.22
CA ASN A 201 8.11 15.92 -0.33
C ASN A 201 9.31 15.10 0.14
N LYS A 202 10.49 15.39 -0.41
CA LYS A 202 11.70 14.64 -0.10
C LYS A 202 12.27 15.05 1.26
N ILE A 203 12.90 14.10 1.94
CA ILE A 203 13.74 14.42 3.10
C ILE A 203 14.99 15.09 2.54
N GLU A 204 15.24 16.34 2.94
CA GLU A 204 16.52 16.99 2.64
C GLU A 204 17.61 16.22 3.40
N THR A 205 18.34 15.37 2.68
CA THR A 205 19.63 14.90 3.16
C THR A 205 20.56 16.10 3.15
N ASN A 206 20.80 16.68 4.33
CA ASN A 206 21.71 17.81 4.51
C ASN A 206 22.96 17.66 3.63
N ARG A 207 23.22 18.69 2.82
CA ARG A 207 24.53 19.03 2.28
C ARG A 207 25.48 19.33 3.45
N LEU A 208 25.92 18.30 4.18
CA LEU A 208 26.93 18.38 5.23
C LEU A 208 28.29 17.80 4.78
N TYR A 209 28.53 17.74 3.47
CA TYR A 209 29.85 17.48 2.92
C TYR A 209 30.16 18.54 1.87
N ASN A 210 31.00 19.50 2.28
CA ASN A 210 31.86 20.42 1.51
C ASN A 210 31.74 21.87 1.96
N THR A 211 32.16 22.12 3.21
CA THR A 211 32.96 23.29 3.54
C THR A 211 34.18 22.77 4.28
N ASN A 212 35.26 22.55 3.54
CA ASN A 212 36.66 22.71 3.91
C ASN A 212 37.46 22.74 2.62
#